data_AF-A0A5J6WWV0-F1
#
_entry.id   AF-A0A5J6WWV0-F1
#
_cell.length_a   1.000
_cell.length_b   1.000
_cell.length_c   1.000
_cell.angle_alpha   90.00
_cell.angle_beta   90.00
_cell.angle_gamma   90.00
#
_symmetry.space_group_name_H-M   'P 1'
#
loop_
_entity.id
_entity.type
_entity.pdbx_description
1 polymer ?
#
loop_
_entity_poly.entity_id
_entity_poly.type
_entity_poly.pdbx_seq_one_letter_code
_entity_poly.pdbx_strand_id
1 'polypeptide(L)'
;MKLNEHQAKVGQQLRALSQRLLIQARNGGWSAVQALDVTLAATARRLAKDPELWQALEPVRQIIRAEHAEARELCRIEMERSLKVWQAMRRQSEGLRAYEEVAGI
;
A
#
# COMPACT_ATOMS: atom_id res chain seq x y z
N MET A 1 -13.27 26.50 -21.94
CA MET A 1 -12.94 25.08 -22.18
C MET A 1 -11.72 24.55 -21.38
N LYS A 2 -11.26 25.21 -20.30
CA LYS A 2 -10.04 24.80 -19.54
C LYS A 2 -10.27 23.77 -18.42
N LEU A 3 -11.51 23.55 -17.99
CA LEU A 3 -11.82 22.62 -16.89
C LEU A 3 -11.47 21.15 -17.23
N ASN A 4 -11.66 20.75 -18.49
CA ASN A 4 -11.53 19.34 -18.90
C ASN A 4 -10.06 18.87 -18.92
N GLU A 5 -9.13 19.74 -19.34
CA GLU A 5 -7.69 19.45 -19.31
C GLU A 5 -7.15 19.37 -17.88
N HIS A 6 -7.62 20.26 -16.99
CA HIS A 6 -7.23 20.22 -15.58
C HIS A 6 -7.71 18.92 -14.90
N GLN A 7 -8.97 18.54 -15.13
CA GLN A 7 -9.55 17.29 -14.65
C GLN A 7 -8.77 16.08 -15.16
N ALA A 8 -8.46 16.03 -16.46
CA ALA A 8 -7.69 14.95 -17.07
C ALA A 8 -6.29 14.83 -16.45
N LYS A 9 -5.59 15.95 -16.26
CA LYS A 9 -4.25 15.97 -15.67
C LYS A 9 -4.26 15.49 -14.22
N VAL A 10 -5.21 15.97 -13.41
CA VAL A 10 -5.37 15.53 -12.02
C VAL A 10 -5.71 14.04 -11.96
N GLY A 11 -6.59 13.57 -12.85
CA GLY A 11 -6.95 12.16 -12.96
C GLY A 11 -5.76 11.26 -13.31
N GLN A 12 -4.93 11.66 -14.26
CA GLN A 12 -3.70 10.95 -14.62
C GLN A 12 -2.71 10.88 -13.45
N GLN A 13 -2.53 11.98 -12.71
CA GLN A 13 -1.65 12.02 -11.54
C GLN A 13 -2.13 11.07 -10.43
N LEU A 14 -3.42 11.08 -10.13
CA LEU A 14 -4.02 10.18 -9.14
C LEU A 14 -3.87 8.70 -9.57
N ARG A 15 -4.13 8.39 -10.83
CA ARG A 15 -3.97 7.05 -11.39
C ARG A 15 -2.52 6.57 -11.31
N ALA A 16 -1.56 7.44 -11.62
CA ALA A 16 -0.14 7.10 -11.51
C ALA A 16 0.27 6.82 -10.05
N LEU A 17 -0.28 7.56 -9.09
CA LEU A 17 -0.05 7.31 -7.66
C LEU A 17 -0.61 5.94 -7.22
N SER A 18 -1.84 5.60 -7.61
CA SER A 18 -2.44 4.31 -7.24
C SER A 18 -1.75 3.12 -7.90
N GLN A 19 -1.32 3.24 -9.16
CA GLN A 19 -0.52 2.23 -9.83
C GLN A 19 0.82 2.00 -9.14
N ARG A 20 1.52 3.08 -8.74
CA ARG A 20 2.77 2.96 -7.98
C ARG A 20 2.55 2.25 -6.65
N LEU A 21 1.46 2.56 -5.95
CA LEU A 21 1.12 1.90 -4.69
C LEU A 21 0.95 0.39 -4.89
N LEU A 22 0.20 -0.01 -5.92
CA LEU A 22 -0.01 -1.42 -6.24
C LEU A 22 1.29 -2.13 -6.67
N ILE A 23 2.12 -1.49 -7.49
CA ILE A 23 3.44 -2.03 -7.89
C ILE A 23 4.32 -2.27 -6.67
N GLN A 24 4.37 -1.32 -5.73
CA GLN A 24 5.15 -1.49 -4.50
C GLN A 24 4.60 -2.64 -3.65
N ALA A 25 3.27 -2.79 -3.54
CA ALA A 25 2.68 -3.91 -2.82
C ALA A 25 3.02 -5.26 -3.47
N ARG A 26 2.96 -5.36 -4.79
CA ARG A 26 3.35 -6.59 -5.53
C ARG A 26 4.83 -6.93 -5.38
N ASN A 27 5.68 -5.93 -5.22
CA ASN A 27 7.13 -6.10 -5.05
C ASN A 27 7.58 -6.22 -3.58
N GLY A 28 6.66 -6.19 -2.61
CA GLY A 28 6.99 -6.24 -1.19
C GLY A 28 7.60 -4.95 -0.61
N GLY A 29 7.45 -3.81 -1.29
CA GLY A 29 7.93 -2.50 -0.87
C GLY A 29 7.05 -1.85 0.20
N TRP A 30 6.89 -2.49 1.37
CA TRP A 30 5.86 -2.12 2.37
C TRP A 30 6.00 -0.70 2.94
N SER A 31 7.22 -0.23 3.15
CA SER A 31 7.46 1.16 3.59
C SER A 31 7.01 2.17 2.52
N ALA A 32 7.24 1.86 1.25
CA ALA A 32 6.78 2.68 0.14
C ALA A 32 5.25 2.63 -0.02
N VAL A 33 4.62 1.47 0.21
CA VAL A 33 3.15 1.33 0.22
C VAL A 33 2.55 2.26 1.28
N GLN A 34 3.08 2.27 2.51
CA GLN A 34 2.61 3.15 3.57
C GLN A 34 2.74 4.64 3.20
N ALA A 35 3.90 5.05 2.66
CA ALA A 35 4.12 6.44 2.25
C ALA A 35 3.18 6.87 1.10
N LEU A 36 2.95 5.98 0.14
CA LEU A 36 2.04 6.24 -0.99
C LEU A 36 0.57 6.29 -0.53
N ASP A 37 0.17 5.46 0.42
CA ASP A 37 -1.19 5.48 1.00
C ASP A 37 -1.47 6.83 1.70
N VAL A 38 -0.55 7.29 2.54
CA VAL A 38 -0.64 8.61 3.19
C VAL A 38 -0.73 9.74 2.15
N THR A 39 0.07 9.66 1.09
CA THR A 39 0.07 10.64 0.00
C THR A 39 -1.26 10.64 -0.76
N LEU A 40 -1.81 9.46 -1.05
CA LEU A 40 -3.08 9.29 -1.72
C LEU A 40 -4.24 9.86 -0.87
N ALA A 41 -4.24 9.58 0.43
CA ALA A 41 -5.22 10.10 1.37
C ALA A 41 -5.17 11.63 1.48
N ALA A 42 -3.97 12.23 1.57
CA ALA A 42 -3.81 13.68 1.59
C ALA A 42 -4.29 14.33 0.30
N THR A 43 -4.00 13.71 -0.85
CA THR A 43 -4.43 14.19 -2.16
C THR A 43 -5.94 14.13 -2.31
N ALA A 44 -6.57 13.01 -1.91
CA ALA A 44 -8.03 12.85 -1.93
C ALA A 44 -8.73 13.92 -1.05
N ARG A 45 -8.23 14.15 0.17
CA ARG A 45 -8.76 15.19 1.07
C ARG A 45 -8.64 16.59 0.49
N ARG A 46 -7.55 16.88 -0.23
CA ARG A 46 -7.35 18.17 -0.90
C ARG A 46 -8.33 18.34 -2.05
N LEU A 47 -8.49 17.32 -2.90
CA LEU A 47 -9.38 17.37 -4.06
C LEU A 47 -10.85 17.43 -3.67
N ALA A 48 -11.23 16.79 -2.56
CA ALA A 48 -12.60 16.87 -2.02
C ALA A 48 -13.04 18.28 -1.61
N LYS A 49 -12.12 19.26 -1.51
CA LYS A 49 -12.46 20.67 -1.27
C LYS A 49 -13.08 21.36 -2.49
N ASP A 50 -12.96 20.76 -3.68
CA ASP A 50 -13.61 21.19 -4.91
C ASP A 50 -14.62 20.10 -5.32
N PRO A 51 -15.93 20.27 -4.98
CA PRO A 51 -16.93 19.25 -5.22
C PRO A 51 -17.14 18.92 -6.69
N GLU A 52 -17.03 19.91 -7.59
CA GLU A 52 -17.22 19.70 -9.03
C GLU A 52 -16.09 18.85 -9.62
N LEU A 53 -14.84 19.21 -9.31
CA LEU A 53 -13.67 18.41 -9.68
C LEU A 53 -13.73 17.01 -9.05
N TRP A 54 -14.11 16.92 -7.77
CA TRP A 54 -14.22 15.65 -7.06
C TRP A 54 -15.23 14.72 -7.72
N GLN A 55 -16.40 15.22 -8.14
CA GLN A 55 -17.40 14.43 -8.85
C GLN A 55 -16.94 14.04 -10.26
N ALA A 56 -16.32 14.95 -11.00
CA ALA A 56 -15.79 14.66 -12.34
C ALA A 56 -14.74 13.54 -12.33
N LEU A 57 -14.02 13.35 -11.22
CA LEU A 57 -13.01 12.31 -11.05
C LEU A 57 -13.57 10.94 -10.65
N GLU A 58 -14.90 10.76 -10.52
CA GLU A 58 -15.48 9.49 -10.07
C GLU A 58 -14.99 8.24 -10.82
N PRO A 59 -14.90 8.22 -12.16
CA PRO A 59 -14.37 7.06 -12.87
C PRO A 59 -12.94 6.71 -12.44
N VAL A 60 -12.09 7.71 -12.21
CA VAL A 60 -10.72 7.51 -11.74
C VAL A 60 -10.72 7.01 -10.29
N ARG A 61 -11.59 7.53 -9.42
CA ARG A 61 -11.73 7.07 -8.03
C ARG A 61 -12.10 5.60 -7.94
N GLN A 62 -12.98 5.11 -8.82
CA GLN A 62 -13.36 3.69 -8.83
C GLN A 62 -12.16 2.79 -9.09
N ILE A 63 -11.31 3.15 -10.06
CA ILE A 63 -10.13 2.33 -10.36
C ILE A 63 -9.12 2.38 -9.21
N ILE A 64 -8.94 3.55 -8.59
CA ILE A 64 -8.08 3.70 -7.40
C ILE A 64 -8.56 2.81 -6.26
N ARG A 65 -9.88 2.73 -6.01
CA ARG A 65 -10.44 1.84 -4.98
C ARG A 65 -10.11 0.38 -5.25
N ALA A 66 -10.21 -0.06 -6.51
CA ALA A 66 -9.89 -1.44 -6.89
C ALA A 66 -8.40 -1.76 -6.66
N GLU A 67 -7.50 -0.88 -7.11
CA GLU A 67 -6.06 -1.07 -6.92
C GLU A 67 -5.64 -1.00 -5.46
N HIS A 68 -6.27 -0.13 -4.68
CA HIS A 68 -6.03 -0.02 -3.24
C HIS A 68 -6.51 -1.26 -2.49
N ALA A 69 -7.67 -1.81 -2.85
CA ALA A 69 -8.18 -3.06 -2.29
C ALA A 69 -7.23 -4.23 -2.56
N GLU A 70 -6.70 -4.33 -3.79
CA GLU A 70 -5.70 -5.35 -4.14
C GLU A 70 -4.41 -5.19 -3.33
N ALA A 71 -3.87 -3.97 -3.24
CA ALA A 71 -2.66 -3.69 -2.46
C ALA A 71 -2.84 -4.01 -0.97
N ARG A 72 -4.02 -3.73 -0.41
CA ARG A 72 -4.37 -4.08 0.97
C ARG A 72 -4.40 -5.58 1.19
N GLU A 73 -4.93 -6.33 0.21
CA GLU A 73 -4.96 -7.79 0.28
C GLU A 73 -3.54 -8.39 0.25
N LEU A 74 -2.66 -7.85 -0.59
CA LEU A 74 -1.24 -8.24 -0.60
C LEU A 74 -0.55 -7.99 0.74
N CYS A 75 -0.83 -6.84 1.39
CA CYS A 75 -0.32 -6.55 2.72
C CYS A 75 -0.84 -7.55 3.77
N ARG A 76 -2.12 -7.93 3.69
CA ARG A 76 -2.72 -8.94 4.59
C ARG A 76 -2.02 -10.29 4.46
N ILE A 77 -1.81 -10.76 3.23
CA ILE A 77 -1.14 -12.02 2.94
C ILE A 77 0.28 -12.04 3.50
N GLU A 78 1.05 -10.96 3.30
CA GLU A 78 2.41 -10.89 3.82
C GLU A 78 2.45 -10.85 5.35
N MET A 79 1.51 -10.16 6.00
CA MET A 79 1.39 -10.16 7.45
C MET A 79 1.13 -11.58 7.98
N GLU A 80 0.25 -12.34 7.35
CA GLU A 80 -0.03 -13.73 7.72
C GLU A 80 1.19 -14.64 7.51
N ARG A 81 1.93 -14.44 6.41
CA ARG A 81 3.17 -15.15 6.15
C ARG A 81 4.21 -14.85 7.22
N SER A 82 4.46 -13.57 7.51
CA SER A 82 5.40 -13.12 8.53
C SER A 82 5.06 -13.67 9.91
N LEU A 83 3.76 -13.70 10.27
CA LEU A 83 3.30 -14.29 11.52
C LEU A 83 3.60 -15.79 11.59
N LYS A 84 3.35 -16.54 10.51
CA LYS A 84 3.67 -17.98 10.44
C LYS A 84 5.16 -18.24 10.59
N VAL A 85 6.00 -17.44 9.92
CA VAL A 85 7.47 -17.51 10.04
C VAL A 85 7.90 -17.28 11.48
N TRP A 86 7.39 -16.24 12.13
CA TRP A 86 7.69 -15.95 13.52
C TRP A 86 7.26 -17.08 14.48
N GLN A 87 6.06 -17.64 14.28
CA GLN A 87 5.58 -18.78 15.06
C GLN A 87 6.45 -20.04 14.87
N ALA A 88 6.93 -20.30 13.66
CA ALA A 88 7.85 -21.40 13.38
C ALA A 88 9.21 -21.19 14.08
N MET A 89 9.77 -19.99 13.98
CA MET A 89 11.03 -19.63 14.67
C MET A 89 10.94 -19.84 16.18
N ARG A 90 9.83 -19.42 16.80
CA ARG A 90 9.58 -19.63 18.24
C ARG A 90 9.58 -21.11 18.63
N ARG A 91 9.06 -21.99 17.75
CA ARG A 91 8.98 -23.44 18.02
C ARG A 91 10.30 -24.16 17.80
N GLN A 92 11.08 -23.72 16.81
CA GLN A 92 12.33 -24.37 16.50
C GLN A 92 13.42 -23.98 17.49
N SER A 93 13.55 -22.71 17.88
CA SER A 93 14.58 -22.23 18.84
C SER A 93 16.00 -22.76 18.63
N GLU A 94 16.29 -23.43 17.51
CA GLU A 94 17.53 -24.18 17.26
C GLU A 94 18.72 -23.24 17.25
N GLY A 95 18.53 -22.03 16.71
CA GLY A 95 19.54 -20.97 16.80
C GLY A 95 19.84 -20.59 18.25
N LEU A 96 18.82 -20.39 19.09
CA LEU A 96 19.02 -20.03 20.50
C LEU A 96 19.69 -21.18 21.27
N ARG A 97 19.22 -22.41 21.04
CA ARG A 97 19.74 -23.63 21.64
C ARG A 97 21.19 -23.90 21.24
N ALA A 98 21.56 -23.67 19.98
CA ALA A 98 22.94 -23.75 19.54
C ALA A 98 23.84 -22.71 20.23
N TYR A 99 23.32 -21.51 20.52
CA TYR A 99 24.05 -20.50 21.31
C TYR A 99 24.22 -20.94 22.78
N GLU A 100 23.20 -21.55 23.38
CA GLU A 100 23.26 -22.11 24.75
C GLU A 100 24.27 -23.27 24.84
N GLU A 101 24.25 -24.19 23.88
CA GLU A 101 25.17 -25.34 23.81
C GLU A 101 26.64 -24.91 23.66
N VAL A 102 26.93 -23.85 22.90
CA VAL A 102 28.29 -23.29 22.78
C VAL A 102 28.71 -22.52 24.03
N ALA A 103 27.77 -21.91 24.75
CA ALA A 103 28.05 -21.16 25.98
C ALA A 103 28.29 -22.07 27.21
N GLY A 104 28.03 -23.38 27.11
CA GLY A 104 28.26 -24.34 28.19
C GLY A 104 27.35 -24.18 29.39
N ILE A 105 26.12 -23.67 29.18
CA ILE A 105 25.03 -23.60 30.18
C ILE A 105 24.14 -24.83 30.03
#